data_AF-A0A1S4FG83-F1
#
_entry.id   AF-A0A1S4FG83-F1
#
_cell.length_a   1.000
_cell.length_b   1.000
_cell.length_c   1.000
_cell.angle_alpha   90.00
_cell.angle_beta   90.00
_cell.angle_gamma   90.00
#
_symmetry.space_group_name_H-M   'P 1'
#
loop_
_entity.id
_entity.type
_entity.pdbx_description
1 polymer ?
#
loop_
_entity_poly.entity_id
_entity_poly.type
_entity_poly.pdbx_seq_one_letter_code
_entity_poly.pdbx_strand_id
1 'polypeptide(L)'
;MACMTHVQRVRTLYKTILRLHRGLPEGLQVLGNQYVRDEFRRHKTCTTHEASLFMNEWTDYAISLANQLGIKGKPNPIEYVGNNLDVHKLGDFRDEQVAQLYELLQASKGMNEENR
;
A
#
# COMPACT_ATOMS: atom_id res chain seq x y z
N MET A 1 -29.42 10.73 8.28
CA MET A 1 -27.95 10.67 8.09
C MET A 1 -27.65 11.15 6.68
N ALA A 2 -26.84 12.20 6.51
CA ALA A 2 -26.49 12.68 5.17
C ALA A 2 -25.51 11.71 4.51
N CYS A 3 -25.79 11.27 3.28
CA CYS A 3 -24.88 10.43 2.51
C CYS A 3 -23.66 11.25 2.07
N MET A 4 -22.45 10.74 2.30
CA MET A 4 -21.22 11.42 1.87
C MET A 4 -21.14 11.42 0.34
N THR A 5 -20.74 12.56 -0.23
CA THR A 5 -20.41 12.65 -1.66
C THR A 5 -19.18 11.82 -2.00
N HIS A 6 -19.04 11.41 -3.27
CA HIS A 6 -17.86 10.67 -3.73
C HIS A 6 -16.54 11.39 -3.39
N VAL A 7 -16.47 12.71 -3.64
CA VAL A 7 -15.28 13.52 -3.35
C VAL A 7 -14.93 13.51 -1.85
N GLN A 8 -15.94 13.56 -0.98
CA GLN A 8 -15.72 13.45 0.47
C GLN A 8 -15.18 12.07 0.85
N ARG A 9 -15.71 10.98 0.27
CA ARG A 9 -15.22 9.61 0.51
C ARG A 9 -13.76 9.45 0.09
N VAL A 10 -13.40 9.91 -1.11
CA VAL A 10 -12.02 9.90 -1.62
C VAL A 10 -11.07 10.66 -0.68
N ARG A 11 -11.45 11.90 -0.27
CA ARG A 11 -10.63 12.72 0.62
C ARG A 11 -10.46 12.09 2.01
N THR A 12 -11.51 11.46 2.54
CA THR A 12 -11.45 10.75 3.81
C THR A 12 -10.49 9.57 3.71
N LEU A 13 -10.62 8.73 2.68
CA LEU A 13 -9.74 7.57 2.49
C LEU A 13 -8.26 8.00 2.37
N TYR A 14 -7.98 8.99 1.51
CA TYR A 14 -6.64 9.55 1.33
C TYR A 14 -6.02 10.02 2.66
N LYS A 15 -6.77 10.79 3.46
CA LYS A 15 -6.29 11.28 4.76
C LYS A 15 -6.12 10.15 5.79
N THR A 16 -6.99 9.14 5.77
CA THR A 16 -6.89 7.97 6.63
C THR A 16 -5.62 7.19 6.36
N ILE A 17 -5.31 6.91 5.09
CA ILE A 17 -4.08 6.21 4.69
C ILE A 17 -2.84 6.97 5.16
N LEU A 18 -2.75 8.28 4.88
CA LEU A 18 -1.61 9.09 5.33
C LEU A 18 -1.47 9.16 6.86
N ARG A 19 -2.57 9.01 7.60
CA ARG A 19 -2.53 8.92 9.07
C ARG A 19 -1.99 7.56 9.51
N LEU A 20 -2.44 6.47 8.89
CA LEU A 20 -1.96 5.11 9.17
C LEU A 20 -0.46 4.98 8.86
N HIS A 21 0.03 5.61 7.79
CA HIS A 21 1.45 5.63 7.42
C HIS A 21 2.37 6.19 8.51
N ARG A 22 1.85 6.97 9.47
CA ARG A 22 2.64 7.46 10.61
C ARG A 22 3.06 6.36 11.58
N GLY A 23 2.44 5.19 11.51
CA GLY A 23 2.86 4.00 12.26
C GLY A 23 3.86 3.12 11.51
N LEU A 24 4.22 3.45 10.27
CA LEU A 24 5.21 2.69 9.49
C LEU A 24 6.65 3.06 9.89
N PRO A 25 7.63 2.15 9.71
CA PRO A 25 9.04 2.50 9.74
C PRO A 25 9.37 3.65 8.79
N GLU A 26 10.32 4.51 9.14
CA GLU A 26 10.60 5.78 8.45
C GLU A 26 10.78 5.61 6.93
N GLY A 27 11.61 4.66 6.49
CA GLY A 27 11.84 4.39 5.06
C GLY A 27 10.56 4.00 4.31
N LEU A 28 9.73 3.13 4.93
CA LEU A 28 8.45 2.70 4.36
C LEU A 28 7.41 3.84 4.36
N GLN A 29 7.42 4.68 5.39
CA GLN A 29 6.54 5.84 5.48
C GLN A 29 6.80 6.82 4.34
N VAL A 30 8.07 7.17 4.07
CA VAL A 30 8.45 8.12 3.02
C VAL A 30 8.04 7.58 1.65
N LEU A 31 8.42 6.32 1.36
CA LEU A 31 8.08 5.64 0.11
C LEU A 31 6.55 5.56 -0.09
N GLY A 32 5.83 5.10 0.93
CA GLY A 32 4.38 4.93 0.89
C GLY A 32 3.64 6.26 0.72
N ASN A 33 4.07 7.32 1.41
CA ASN A 33 3.46 8.65 1.26
C ASN A 33 3.60 9.21 -0.15
N GLN A 34 4.76 9.01 -0.79
CA GLN A 34 4.98 9.42 -2.17
C GLN A 34 4.09 8.62 -3.12
N TYR A 35 4.06 7.29 -2.96
CA TYR A 35 3.25 6.40 -3.78
C TYR A 35 1.75 6.73 -3.72
N VAL A 36 1.20 6.90 -2.51
CA VAL A 36 -0.22 7.30 -2.30
C VAL A 36 -0.54 8.61 -3.01
N ARG A 37 0.33 9.62 -2.92
CA ARG A 37 0.12 10.91 -3.59
C ARG A 37 0.05 10.76 -5.10
N ASP A 38 0.94 9.96 -5.67
CA ASP A 38 1.04 9.78 -7.11
C ASP A 38 -0.12 8.95 -7.65
N GLU A 39 -0.50 7.88 -6.96
CA GLU A 39 -1.62 7.03 -7.37
C GLU A 39 -2.97 7.76 -7.31
N PHE A 40 -3.27 8.48 -6.22
CA PHE A 40 -4.48 9.30 -6.16
C PHE A 40 -4.47 10.44 -7.18
N ARG A 41 -3.29 10.95 -7.57
CA ARG A 41 -3.19 11.96 -8.64
C ARG A 41 -3.48 11.35 -10.01
N ARG A 42 -2.92 10.17 -10.30
CA ARG A 42 -3.12 9.43 -11.56
C ARG A 42 -4.58 9.04 -11.76
N HIS A 43 -5.30 8.73 -10.68
CA HIS A 43 -6.70 8.32 -10.73
C HIS A 43 -7.72 9.49 -10.70
N LYS A 44 -7.28 10.75 -10.83
CA LYS A 44 -8.21 11.90 -10.84
C LYS A 44 -9.16 11.92 -12.04
N THR A 45 -8.74 11.36 -13.17
CA THR A 45 -9.46 11.41 -14.44
C THR A 45 -9.89 10.01 -14.91
N CYS A 46 -9.93 9.03 -14.01
CA CYS A 46 -10.39 7.68 -14.34
C CYS A 46 -11.91 7.63 -14.52
N THR A 47 -12.39 6.56 -15.15
CA THR A 47 -13.81 6.29 -15.32
C THR A 47 -14.46 5.97 -13.97
N THR A 48 -15.80 6.08 -13.89
CA THR A 48 -16.55 5.76 -12.67
C THR A 48 -16.35 4.30 -12.22
N HIS A 49 -16.18 3.38 -13.17
CA HIS A 49 -15.92 1.98 -12.87
C HIS A 49 -14.53 1.78 -12.24
N GLU A 50 -13.49 2.32 -12.87
CA GLU A 50 -12.13 2.31 -12.33
C GLU A 50 -12.04 3.01 -10.97
N ALA A 51 -12.75 4.13 -10.79
CA ALA A 51 -12.82 4.83 -9.51
C ALA A 51 -13.43 3.95 -8.41
N SER A 52 -14.44 3.15 -8.75
CA SER A 52 -15.08 2.24 -7.80
C SER A 52 -14.15 1.09 -7.40
N LEU A 53 -13.46 0.48 -8.37
CA LEU A 53 -12.43 -0.54 -8.11
C LEU A 53 -11.29 0.03 -7.27
N PHE A 54 -10.75 1.18 -7.68
CA PHE A 54 -9.70 1.90 -6.95
C PHE A 54 -10.12 2.16 -5.50
N MET A 55 -11.32 2.68 -5.26
CA MET A 55 -11.79 2.97 -3.91
C MET A 55 -11.93 1.70 -3.06
N ASN A 56 -12.31 0.56 -3.64
CA ASN A 56 -12.38 -0.71 -2.91
C ASN A 56 -10.98 -1.19 -2.51
N GLU A 57 -10.07 -1.34 -3.48
CA GLU A 57 -8.70 -1.82 -3.25
C GLU A 57 -7.94 -0.95 -2.22
N TRP A 58 -8.08 0.38 -2.32
CA TRP A 58 -7.43 1.30 -1.38
C TRP A 58 -8.10 1.31 0.00
N THR A 59 -9.39 0.96 0.08
CA THR A 59 -10.07 0.74 1.37
C THR A 59 -9.58 -0.54 2.02
N ASP A 60 -9.43 -1.62 1.26
CA ASP A 60 -8.89 -2.89 1.76
C ASP A 60 -7.45 -2.74 2.24
N TYR A 61 -6.63 -1.99 1.49
CA TYR A 61 -5.29 -1.58 1.92
C TYR A 61 -5.31 -0.83 3.27
N ALA A 62 -6.18 0.16 3.41
CA ALA A 62 -6.30 0.93 4.66
C ALA A 62 -6.77 0.06 5.83
N ILE A 63 -7.70 -0.87 5.61
CA ILE A 63 -8.17 -1.82 6.62
C ILE A 63 -7.02 -2.75 7.04
N SER A 64 -6.28 -3.30 6.08
CA SER A 64 -5.11 -4.16 6.35
C SER A 64 -4.05 -3.43 7.18
N LEU A 65 -3.72 -2.19 6.82
CA LEU A 65 -2.80 -1.36 7.61
C LEU A 65 -3.34 -1.06 9.01
N ALA A 66 -4.63 -0.73 9.14
CA ALA A 66 -5.24 -0.45 10.44
C ALA A 66 -5.24 -1.67 11.37
N ASN A 67 -5.44 -2.87 10.81
CA ASN A 67 -5.38 -4.12 11.58
C ASN A 67 -3.97 -4.40 12.09
N GLN A 68 -2.94 -4.07 11.32
CA GLN A 68 -1.54 -4.28 11.70
C GLN A 68 -1.05 -3.20 12.67
N LEU A 69 -1.26 -1.92 12.35
CA LEU A 69 -0.68 -0.77 13.06
C LEU A 69 -1.57 -0.24 14.21
N GLY A 70 -2.84 -0.66 14.25
CA GLY A 70 -3.89 -0.05 15.06
C GLY A 70 -4.42 1.26 14.47
N ILE A 71 -5.68 1.58 14.77
CA ILE A 71 -6.45 2.70 14.18
C ILE A 71 -5.78 4.08 14.33
N LYS A 72 -4.93 4.26 15.36
CA LYS A 72 -4.24 5.53 15.63
C LYS A 72 -2.79 5.57 15.14
N GLY A 73 -2.24 4.47 14.61
CA GLY A 73 -0.81 4.24 14.49
C GLY A 73 -0.20 4.17 15.89
N LYS A 74 0.04 2.97 16.42
CA LYS A 74 0.63 2.84 17.78
C LYS A 74 2.01 3.52 17.86
N PRO A 75 2.41 4.00 19.05
CA PRO A 75 3.66 4.75 19.26
C PRO A 75 4.94 3.93 19.15
N ASN A 76 4.83 2.60 19.11
CA ASN A 76 5.98 1.72 18.96
C ASN A 76 6.05 1.25 17.50
N PRO A 77 7.17 1.47 16.80
CA PRO A 77 7.36 0.95 15.46
C PRO A 77 7.21 -0.57 15.53
N ILE A 78 6.21 -1.09 14.82
CA ILE A 78 6.11 -2.53 14.63
C ILE A 78 7.29 -2.90 13.76
N GLU A 79 8.13 -3.81 14.26
CA GLU A 79 9.35 -4.26 13.59
C GLU A 79 9.03 -4.94 12.23
N TYR A 80 7.81 -5.48 12.10
CA TYR A 80 7.32 -6.16 10.90
C TYR A 80 5.93 -5.68 10.50
N VAL A 81 5.83 -5.12 9.29
CA VAL A 81 4.57 -4.73 8.65
C VAL A 81 4.49 -5.47 7.32
N GLY A 82 3.32 -6.03 7.01
CA GLY A 82 3.08 -6.84 5.82
C GLY A 82 2.52 -8.21 6.16
N ASN A 83 2.11 -8.92 5.11
CA ASN A 83 1.70 -10.32 5.17
C ASN A 83 2.56 -11.12 4.19
N ASN A 84 2.71 -12.41 4.44
CA ASN A 84 3.33 -13.31 3.46
C ASN A 84 2.53 -13.29 2.16
N LEU A 85 3.26 -13.29 1.03
CA LEU A 85 2.65 -13.40 -0.27
C LEU A 85 2.08 -14.82 -0.44
N ASP A 86 0.79 -14.89 -0.77
CA ASP A 86 0.12 -16.15 -1.06
C ASP A 86 0.73 -16.78 -2.33
N VAL A 87 1.07 -18.07 -2.24
CA VAL A 87 1.63 -18.84 -3.36
C VAL A 87 0.67 -18.88 -4.55
N HIS A 88 -0.65 -18.85 -4.31
CA HIS A 88 -1.62 -18.83 -5.39
C HIS A 88 -1.57 -17.51 -6.17
N LYS A 89 -1.29 -16.40 -5.47
CA LYS A 89 -1.14 -15.08 -6.13
C LYS A 89 0.12 -15.02 -6.99
N LEU A 90 1.16 -15.80 -6.71
CA LEU A 90 2.34 -15.87 -7.57
C LEU A 90 1.99 -16.37 -8.98
N GLY A 91 0.98 -17.22 -9.10
CA GLY A 91 0.48 -17.70 -10.40
C GLY A 91 -0.18 -16.62 -11.25
N ASP A 92 -0.60 -15.50 -10.66
CA ASP A 92 -1.21 -14.37 -11.38
C ASP A 92 -0.17 -13.42 -12.00
N PHE A 93 1.11 -13.56 -11.63
CA PHE A 93 2.20 -12.74 -12.16
C PHE A 93 2.77 -13.34 -13.45
N ARG A 94 3.22 -12.48 -14.35
CA ARG A 94 4.06 -12.90 -15.49
C ARG A 94 5.44 -13.36 -14.99
N ASP A 95 6.08 -14.26 -15.75
CA ASP A 95 7.42 -14.77 -15.41
C ASP A 95 8.44 -13.66 -15.11
N GLU A 96 8.43 -12.59 -15.90
CA GLU A 96 9.29 -11.42 -15.68
C GLU A 96 9.02 -10.71 -14.34
N GLN A 97 7.75 -10.63 -13.93
CA GLN A 97 7.37 -10.00 -12.66
C GLN A 97 7.76 -10.88 -11.47
N VAL A 98 7.67 -12.20 -11.63
CA VAL A 98 8.16 -13.16 -10.62
C VAL A 98 9.68 -13.04 -10.46
N ALA A 99 10.41 -12.94 -11.58
CA ALA A 99 11.86 -12.71 -11.56
C ALA A 99 12.22 -11.40 -10.85
N GLN A 100 11.55 -10.29 -11.18
CA GLN A 100 11.75 -8.99 -10.51
C GLN A 100 11.46 -9.05 -9.01
N LEU A 101 10.40 -9.76 -8.61
CA LEU A 101 10.07 -9.94 -7.20
C LEU A 101 11.15 -10.74 -6.46
N TYR A 102 11.71 -11.77 -7.11
CA TYR A 102 12.81 -12.55 -6.56
C TYR A 102 14.09 -11.71 -6.43
N GLU A 103 14.44 -10.90 -7.43
CA GLU A 103 15.58 -9.98 -7.37
C GLU A 103 15.43 -8.98 -6.21
N LEU A 104 14.22 -8.44 -6.02
CA LEU A 104 13.90 -7.55 -4.91
C LEU A 104 14.08 -8.26 -3.55
N LEU A 105 13.63 -9.51 -3.44
CA LEU A 105 13.84 -10.33 -2.24
C LEU A 105 15.33 -10.48 -1.92
N GLN A 106 16.16 -10.81 -2.92
CA GLN A 106 17.60 -10.97 -2.71
C GLN A 106 18.28 -9.66 -2.33
N ALA A 107 17.90 -8.55 -2.98
CA ALA A 107 18.39 -7.22 -2.62
C ALA A 107 18.04 -6.85 -1.17
N SER A 108 16.80 -7.08 -0.74
CA SER A 108 16.36 -6.79 0.63
C SER A 108 17.07 -7.62 1.71
N LYS A 109 17.58 -8.81 1.35
CA LYS A 109 18.39 -9.67 2.25
C LYS A 109 19.88 -9.32 2.23
N GLY A 110 20.29 -8.35 1.42
CA GLY A 110 21.71 -7.99 1.23
C GLY A 110 22.49 -9.02 0.40
N MET A 111 21.81 -9.94 -0.29
CA MET A 111 22.47 -11.04 -1.03
C MET A 111 23.03 -10.63 -2.40
N ASN A 112 22.72 -9.42 -2.88
CA ASN A 112 23.18 -8.91 -4.17
C ASN A 112 24.55 -8.18 -4.12
N GLU A 113 25.14 -7.98 -2.94
CA GLU A 113 26.40 -7.22 -2.80
C GLU A 113 27.67 -8.09 -2.91
N GLU A 114 27.58 -9.43 -2.84
CA GLU A 114 28.75 -10.32 -2.88
C GLU A 114 29.32 -10.60 -4.30
N ASN A 115 28.69 -10.09 -5.36
CA ASN A 115 29.10 -10.37 -6.76
C ASN A 115 29.49 -9.11 -7.56
N ARG A 116 30.01 -8.06 -6.91
CA ARG A 116 30.42 -6.82 -7.61
C ARG A 116 31.88 -6.43 -7.39
#